data_AF-A0A2W4N7L1-F1
#
_entry.id   AF-A0A2W4N7L1-F1
#
_cell.length_a   1.000
_cell.length_b   1.000
_cell.length_c   1.000
_cell.angle_alpha   90.00
_cell.angle_beta   90.00
_cell.angle_gamma   90.00
#
_symmetry.space_group_name_H-M   'P 1'
#
loop_
_entity.id
_entity.type
_entity.pdbx_description
1 polymer ?
#
loop_
_entity_poly.entity_id
_entity_poly.type
_entity_poly.pdbx_seq_one_letter_code
_entity_poly.pdbx_strand_id
1 'polypeptide(L)' 'MNYLVWYDESPKKSAAEKIQDAIAAYVARFATAPTLVLVNSADHADVGGVVIRSERTVQPNNFWVGTHGDE' A
#
# COMPACT_ATOMS: atom_id res chain seq x y z
N MET A 1 -2.01 14.65 6.70
CA MET A 1 -2.02 13.22 6.34
C MET A 1 -2.08 13.08 4.83
N ASN A 2 -1.00 12.61 4.19
CA ASN A 2 -1.00 12.35 2.75
C ASN A 2 -1.23 10.86 2.52
N TYR A 3 -2.18 10.54 1.66
CA TYR A 3 -2.44 9.19 1.21
C TYR A 3 -2.30 9.13 -0.32
N LEU A 4 -1.64 8.09 -0.80
CA LEU A 4 -1.58 7.74 -2.21
C LEU A 4 -2.39 6.48 -2.41
N VAL A 5 -3.41 6.58 -3.26
CA VAL A 5 -4.13 5.40 -3.73
C VAL A 5 -3.41 4.91 -4.98
N TRP A 6 -2.92 3.67 -4.90
CA TRP A 6 -2.31 2.95 -6.00
C TRP A 6 -3.25 1.84 -6.45
N TYR A 7 -3.50 1.75 -7.75
CA TYR A 7 -4.31 0.69 -8.34
C TYR A 7 -3.42 -0.13 -9.27
N ASP A 8 -3.28 -1.43 -8.99
CA ASP A 8 -2.54 -2.36 -9.84
C ASP A 8 -3.32 -3.67 -9.98
N GLU A 9 -3.96 -3.84 -11.13
CA GLU A 9 -4.71 -5.05 -11.48
C GLU A 9 -3.86 -6.14 -12.13
N SER A 10 -2.54 -6.00 -12.14
CA SER A 10 -1.67 -6.93 -12.86
C SER A 10 -1.84 -8.34 -12.30
N PRO A 11 -2.41 -9.31 -13.06
CA PRO A 11 -2.60 -10.67 -12.58
C PRO A 11 -1.28 -11.44 -12.49
N LYS A 12 -0.20 -10.87 -13.06
CA LYS A 12 1.16 -11.44 -13.05
C LYS A 12 1.98 -11.05 -11.82
N LYS A 13 1.60 -9.97 -11.12
CA LYS A 13 2.31 -9.49 -9.94
C LYS A 13 1.66 -10.04 -8.68
N SER A 14 2.46 -10.53 -7.75
CA SER A 14 1.97 -10.91 -6.42
C SER A 14 1.55 -9.65 -5.64
N ALA A 15 0.64 -9.80 -4.67
CA ALA A 15 0.21 -8.67 -3.82
C ALA A 15 1.40 -7.97 -3.14
N ALA A 16 2.42 -8.72 -2.70
CA ALA A 16 3.65 -8.16 -2.14
C ALA A 16 4.38 -7.24 -3.13
N GLU A 17 4.52 -7.65 -4.40
CA GLU A 17 5.16 -6.83 -5.44
C GLU A 17 4.37 -5.56 -5.72
N LYS A 18 3.04 -5.66 -5.77
CA LYS A 18 2.15 -4.50 -5.96
C LYS A 18 2.26 -3.52 -4.80
N ILE A 19 2.35 -4.02 -3.56
CA ILE A 19 2.57 -3.20 -2.37
C ILE A 19 3.93 -2.49 -2.46
N GLN A 20 5.00 -3.20 -2.84
CA GLN A 20 6.32 -2.59 -3.01
C GLN A 20 6.33 -1.49 -4.10
N ASP A 21 5.65 -1.73 -5.22
CA ASP A 21 5.48 -0.76 -6.30
C ASP A 21 4.74 0.49 -5.80
N ALA A 22 3.64 0.29 -5.06
CA ALA A 22 2.87 1.36 -4.43
C ALA A 22 3.70 2.17 -3.42
N ILE A 23 4.53 1.51 -2.61
CA ILE A 23 5.47 2.15 -1.67
C ILE A 23 6.49 2.98 -2.45
N ALA A 24 7.11 2.42 -3.49
CA ALA A 24 8.09 3.12 -4.31
C ALA A 24 7.47 4.37 -4.97
N ALA A 25 6.24 4.26 -5.48
CA ALA A 25 5.50 5.38 -6.05
C ALA A 25 5.18 6.47 -5.01
N TYR A 26 4.80 6.08 -3.78
CA TYR A 26 4.60 7.01 -2.68
C TYR A 26 5.88 7.75 -2.32
N VAL A 27 7.00 7.04 -2.17
CA VAL A 27 8.32 7.62 -1.87
C VAL A 27 8.75 8.55 -2.99
N ALA A 28 8.58 8.17 -4.25
CA ALA A 28 8.91 9.01 -5.40
C ALA A 28 8.09 10.32 -5.42
N ARG A 29 6.82 10.27 -4.98
CA ARG A 29 5.93 11.43 -4.99
C ARG A 29 6.07 12.34 -3.77
N PHE A 30 6.29 11.77 -2.59
CA PHE A 30 6.30 12.48 -1.31
C PHE A 30 7.68 12.57 -0.67
N ALA A 31 8.71 12.00 -1.29
CA ALA A 31 10.08 11.89 -0.75
C ALA A 31 10.13 11.32 0.68
N THR A 32 9.12 10.56 1.07
CA THR A 32 8.88 10.10 2.46
C THR A 32 8.51 8.62 2.43
N ALA A 33 9.08 7.84 3.34
CA ALA A 33 8.73 6.44 3.51
C ALA A 33 7.31 6.31 4.11
N PRO A 34 6.40 5.57 3.48
CA PRO A 34 5.13 5.25 4.12
C PRO A 34 5.35 4.35 5.31
N THR A 35 4.47 4.44 6.30
CA THR A 35 4.49 3.56 7.49
C THR A 35 3.28 2.66 7.54
N LEU A 36 2.26 2.93 6.72
CA LEU A 36 1.00 2.22 6.68
C LEU A 36 0.56 1.96 5.23
N VAL A 37 0.09 0.75 4.96
CA VAL A 37 -0.56 0.39 3.69
C VAL A 37 -1.87 -0.32 3.99
N LEU A 38 -2.97 0.19 3.46
CA LEU A 38 -4.28 -0.45 3.53
C LEU A 38 -4.53 -1.23 2.24
N VAL A 39 -4.92 -2.49 2.38
CA VAL A 39 -5.15 -3.42 1.27
C VAL A 39 -6.47 -4.16 1.49
N ASN A 40 -7.00 -4.80 0.45
CA ASN A 40 -8.09 -5.75 0.65
C ASN A 40 -7.57 -7.03 1.34
N SER A 41 -8.40 -7.73 2.12
CA SER A 41 -8.02 -9.02 2.72
C SER A 41 -7.63 -10.09 1.68
N ALA A 42 -8.14 -10.01 0.45
CA ALA A 42 -7.78 -10.90 -0.65
C ALA A 42 -6.37 -10.63 -1.21
N ASP A 43 -5.90 -9.39 -1.12
CA ASP A 43 -4.57 -8.92 -1.57
C ASP A 43 -3.64 -8.67 -0.36
N HIS A 44 -3.93 -9.28 0.78
CA HIS A 44 -3.12 -9.11 1.98
C HIS A 44 -1.79 -9.85 1.86
N ALA A 45 -0.70 -9.09 1.81
CA ALA A 45 0.66 -9.63 1.84
C ALA A 45 1.51 -8.85 2.82
N ASP A 46 2.28 -9.57 3.63
CA ASP A 46 3.23 -8.99 4.57
C ASP A 46 4.46 -8.48 3.80
N VAL A 47 4.79 -7.21 3.98
CA VAL A 47 5.96 -6.58 3.39
C VAL A 47 6.76 -5.95 4.52
N GLY A 48 7.95 -6.48 4.77
CA GLY A 48 8.81 -6.02 5.86
C GLY A 48 9.14 -4.53 5.75
N GLY A 49 8.95 -3.82 6.86
CA GLY A 49 9.28 -2.38 6.97
C GLY A 49 8.08 -1.43 6.92
N VAL A 50 6.86 -1.93 6.72
CA VAL A 50 5.63 -1.13 6.78
C VAL A 50 4.50 -1.90 7.46
N VAL A 51 3.54 -1.18 8.06
CA VAL A 51 2.34 -1.80 8.63
C VAL A 51 1.34 -2.06 7.52
N ILE A 52 1.07 -3.33 7.23
CA ILE A 52 0.02 -3.72 6.30
C ILE A 52 -1.27 -3.95 7.09
N ARG A 53 -2.36 -3.27 6.69
CA ARG A 53 -3.69 -3.47 7.27
C ARG A 53 -4.65 -3.88 6.18
N SER A 54 -5.39 -4.95 6.42
CA SER A 54 -6.46 -5.37 5.53
C SER A 54 -7.79 -4.73 5.94
N GLU A 55 -8.40 -3.99 5.03
CA GLU A 55 -9.70 -3.34 5.22
C GLU A 55 -10.72 -3.83 4.18
N ARG A 56 -11.94 -4.13 4.63
CA ARG A 56 -13.02 -4.61 3.75
C ARG A 56 -13.58 -3.52 2.83
N THR A 57 -13.34 -2.26 3.17
CA THR A 57 -13.72 -1.08 2.38
C THR A 57 -12.78 -0.83 1.21
N VAL A 58 -11.55 -1.35 1.27
CA VAL A 58 -10.58 -1.27 0.18
C VAL A 58 -10.95 -2.29 -0.88
N GLN A 59 -11.14 -1.84 -2.12
CA GLN A 59 -11.43 -2.76 -3.22
C GLN A 59 -10.21 -3.63 -3.55
N PRO A 60 -10.42 -4.88 -4.04
CA PRO A 60 -9.31 -5.68 -4.55
C PRO A 60 -8.52 -4.91 -5.61
N ASN A 61 -7.21 -5.15 -5.69
CA ASN A 61 -6.25 -4.40 -6.52
C ASN A 61 -6.06 -2.91 -6.15
N ASN A 62 -6.66 -2.41 -5.08
CA ASN A 62 -6.38 -1.07 -4.55
C ASN A 62 -5.49 -1.15 -3.31
N PHE A 63 -4.45 -0.32 -3.30
CA PHE A 63 -3.45 -0.22 -2.25
C PHE A 63 -3.37 1.24 -1.79
N TRP A 64 -3.75 1.50 -0.55
CA TRP A 64 -3.72 2.84 0.00
C TRP A 64 -2.47 3.00 0.84
N VAL A 65 -1.50 3.72 0.31
CA VAL A 65 -0.20 3.93 0.94
C VAL A 65 -0.22 5.27 1.66
N GLY A 66 0.18 5.29 2.91
CA GLY A 66 0.20 6.50 3.72
C GLY A 66 1.18 6.43 4.87
N THR A 67 1.16 7.50 5.65
CA THR A 67 1.92 7.60 6.90
C THR A 67 0.93 7.67 8.05
N HIS A 68 1.10 6.82 9.06
CA HIS A 68 0.56 7.10 10.39
C HIS A 68 1.35 8.30 10.91
N GLY A 69 0.73 9.49 10.86
CA GLY A 69 1.18 10.61 11.66
C GLY A 69 0.97 10.22 13.11
N ASP A 70 2.03 9.70 13.73
CA ASP A 70 2.19 9.76 15.18
C ASP A 70 2.46 11.25 15.45
N GLU A 71 1.48 11.93 16.06
CA GLU A 71 1.53 13.35 16.43
C GLU A 71 2.64 13.67 17.45
#